data_AF-A0A315ZF34-F1
#
_entry.id   AF-A0A315ZF34-F1
#
_cell.length_a   1.000
_cell.length_b   1.000
_cell.length_c   1.000
_cell.angle_alpha   90.00
_cell.angle_beta   90.00
_cell.angle_gamma   90.00
#
_symmetry.space_group_name_H-M   'P 1'
#
loop_
_entity.id
_entity.type
_entity.pdbx_description
1 polymer ?
#
loop_
_entity_poly.entity_id
_entity_poly.type
_entity_poly.pdbx_seq_one_letter_code
_entity_poly.pdbx_strand_id
1 'polypeptide(L)'
;MRNFVLFSSIILFIFACAYDQTPSTNVDDYITTVQQDTLQFQLALYIAKKPKRKDPKKFYDENFHSYYQQRGKDYEFLHYWIDNEHVHHFSLLKKEYKSLHNKHRAIAGRFTLNDQNSIENFDYYYWSPAIQPEDARKVANDVFDEILKEKSVKKLYGRKDLIDFPNKDTFYDAPQRKWVYQPDTLKQLFQ
;
A
#
# COMPACT_ATOMS: atom_id res chain seq x y z
N MET A 1 -13.85 -40.10 -49.87
CA MET A 1 -12.94 -39.23 -49.12
C MET A 1 -13.71 -38.01 -48.61
N ARG A 2 -14.47 -38.13 -47.51
CA ARG A 2 -15.37 -37.06 -47.06
C ARG A 2 -15.60 -37.08 -45.54
N ASN A 3 -14.62 -37.51 -44.75
CA ASN A 3 -14.77 -37.65 -43.29
C ASN A 3 -13.58 -37.09 -42.47
N PHE A 4 -12.64 -36.35 -43.07
CA PHE A 4 -11.43 -35.90 -42.37
C PHE A 4 -11.45 -34.44 -41.88
N VAL A 5 -12.53 -33.70 -42.15
CA VAL A 5 -12.60 -32.25 -41.82
C VAL A 5 -13.23 -31.99 -40.43
N LEU A 6 -13.92 -32.96 -39.84
CA LEU A 6 -14.60 -32.78 -38.55
C LEU A 6 -13.71 -32.93 -37.31
N PHE A 7 -12.47 -33.41 -37.46
CA PHE A 7 -11.53 -33.55 -36.32
C PHE A 7 -10.66 -32.29 -36.09
N SER A 8 -10.66 -31.33 -37.02
CA SER A 8 -9.79 -30.14 -36.93
C SER A 8 -10.38 -29.00 -36.08
N SER A 9 -11.68 -29.03 -35.76
CA SER A 9 -12.33 -27.95 -35.00
C SER A 9 -12.37 -28.19 -33.48
N ILE A 10 -11.97 -29.36 -32.98
CA ILE A 10 -11.98 -29.68 -31.54
C ILE A 10 -10.65 -29.33 -30.87
N ILE A 11 -9.55 -29.23 -31.62
CA ILE A 11 -8.22 -28.91 -31.07
C ILE A 11 -8.04 -27.41 -30.78
N LEU A 12 -8.91 -26.53 -31.28
CA LEU A 12 -8.82 -25.09 -31.02
C LEU A 12 -9.40 -24.65 -29.67
N PHE A 13 -10.09 -25.53 -28.93
CA PHE A 13 -10.70 -25.18 -27.64
C PHE A 13 -9.79 -25.40 -26.42
N ILE A 14 -8.60 -26.01 -26.61
CA ILE A 14 -7.72 -26.38 -25.49
C ILE A 14 -6.64 -25.32 -25.15
N PHE A 15 -6.55 -24.24 -25.94
CA PHE A 15 -5.62 -23.12 -25.65
C PHE A 15 -6.29 -21.92 -24.96
N ALA A 16 -7.56 -22.02 -24.59
CA ALA A 16 -8.24 -21.01 -23.77
C ALA A 16 -8.01 -21.21 -22.25
N CYS A 17 -6.92 -21.86 -21.85
CA CYS A 17 -6.39 -21.67 -20.51
C CYS A 17 -5.86 -20.23 -20.45
N ALA A 18 -6.71 -19.31 -20.00
CA ALA A 18 -6.30 -18.01 -19.52
C ALA A 18 -5.18 -18.24 -18.50
N TYR A 19 -3.95 -18.00 -18.93
CA TYR A 19 -2.79 -17.97 -18.06
C TYR A 19 -3.01 -16.75 -17.16
N ASP A 20 -3.58 -16.98 -15.98
CA ASP A 20 -3.72 -15.99 -14.91
C ASP A 20 -2.30 -15.61 -14.48
N GLN A 21 -1.66 -14.72 -15.25
CA GLN A 21 -0.44 -14.04 -14.83
C GLN A 21 -0.86 -13.05 -13.77
N THR A 22 -0.98 -13.52 -12.53
CA THR A 22 -0.86 -12.61 -11.40
C THR A 22 0.52 -11.96 -11.53
N PRO A 23 0.60 -10.62 -11.67
CA PRO A 23 1.89 -9.97 -11.80
C PRO A 23 2.72 -10.26 -10.56
N SER A 24 4.03 -10.45 -10.74
CA SER A 24 4.91 -10.58 -9.59
C SER A 24 4.77 -9.35 -8.70
N THR A 25 4.82 -9.56 -7.40
CA THR A 25 4.80 -8.48 -6.40
C THR A 25 6.12 -8.41 -5.63
N ASN A 26 7.10 -9.21 -6.05
CA ASN A 26 8.42 -9.20 -5.43
C ASN A 26 9.09 -7.86 -5.70
N VAL A 27 9.53 -7.21 -4.64
CA VAL A 27 10.10 -5.87 -4.65
C VAL A 27 11.34 -5.79 -5.54
N ASP A 28 12.17 -6.82 -5.49
CA ASP A 28 13.45 -6.88 -6.22
C ASP A 28 13.26 -7.02 -7.74
N ASP A 29 12.07 -7.39 -8.20
CA ASP A 29 11.74 -7.44 -9.63
C ASP A 29 11.53 -6.03 -10.22
N TYR A 30 11.30 -5.02 -9.36
CA TYR A 30 10.96 -3.66 -9.77
C TYR A 30 11.98 -2.61 -9.36
N ILE A 31 12.55 -2.73 -8.16
CA ILE A 31 13.40 -1.71 -7.57
C ILE A 31 14.61 -2.30 -6.84
N THR A 32 15.77 -1.71 -7.09
CA THR A 32 17.03 -2.04 -6.40
C THR A 32 16.96 -1.65 -4.92
N THR A 33 17.84 -2.23 -4.09
CA THR A 33 17.95 -1.88 -2.66
C THR A 33 18.16 -0.38 -2.43
N VAL A 34 18.95 0.29 -3.30
CA VAL A 34 19.19 1.75 -3.20
C VAL A 34 17.90 2.54 -3.48
N GLN A 35 17.09 2.09 -4.44
CA GLN A 35 15.78 2.68 -4.71
C GLN A 35 14.79 2.40 -3.58
N GLN A 36 14.84 1.20 -2.97
CA GLN A 36 14.02 0.87 -1.80
C GLN A 36 14.33 1.81 -0.64
N ASP A 37 15.61 2.02 -0.29
CA ASP A 37 16.01 2.95 0.77
C ASP A 37 15.53 4.38 0.49
N THR A 38 15.68 4.82 -0.77
CA THR A 38 15.23 6.14 -1.22
C THR A 38 13.72 6.28 -1.08
N LEU A 39 12.95 5.29 -1.53
CA LEU A 39 11.50 5.29 -1.44
C LEU A 39 11.01 5.16 0.00
N GLN A 40 11.66 4.38 0.86
CA GLN A 40 11.32 4.31 2.29
C GLN A 40 11.45 5.68 2.97
N PHE A 41 12.52 6.41 2.66
CA PHE A 41 12.67 7.79 3.13
C PHE A 41 11.54 8.69 2.63
N GLN A 42 11.24 8.65 1.33
CA GLN A 42 10.17 9.46 0.75
C GLN A 42 8.80 9.10 1.33
N LEU A 43 8.47 7.81 1.43
CA LEU A 43 7.22 7.30 2.01
C LEU A 43 7.10 7.71 3.47
N ALA A 44 8.18 7.70 4.25
CA ALA A 44 8.17 8.15 5.64
C ALA A 44 7.69 9.60 5.79
N LEU A 45 7.91 10.48 4.80
CA LEU A 45 7.36 11.83 4.80
C LEU A 45 5.82 11.85 4.78
N TYR A 46 5.20 10.83 4.21
CA TYR A 46 3.75 10.69 4.09
C TYR A 46 3.14 9.90 5.25
N ILE A 47 3.80 8.82 5.66
CA ILE A 47 3.18 7.81 6.54
C ILE A 47 3.73 7.82 7.96
N ALA A 48 4.93 8.35 8.19
CA ALA A 48 5.52 8.34 9.52
C ALA A 48 4.85 9.35 10.44
N LYS A 49 4.95 9.07 11.74
CA LYS A 49 4.53 10.01 12.76
C LYS A 49 5.30 11.32 12.60
N LYS A 50 4.56 12.43 12.50
CA LYS A 50 5.14 13.77 12.39
C LYS A 50 5.93 14.16 13.65
N PRO A 51 7.02 14.94 13.52
CA PRO A 51 7.79 15.42 14.68
C PRO A 51 6.91 16.27 15.61
N LYS A 52 7.07 16.08 16.92
CA LYS A 52 6.24 16.78 17.92
C LYS A 52 6.54 18.28 17.97
N ARG A 53 5.51 19.10 18.19
CA ARG A 53 5.62 20.54 18.50
C ARG A 53 6.36 21.35 17.43
N LYS A 54 6.21 20.97 16.16
CA LYS A 54 6.77 21.70 15.03
C LYS A 54 5.64 22.14 14.11
N ASP A 55 5.87 23.27 13.44
CA ASP A 55 4.93 23.80 12.45
C ASP A 55 4.74 22.78 11.33
N PRO A 56 3.49 22.35 11.03
CA PRO A 56 3.22 21.39 9.96
C PRO A 56 3.76 21.81 8.60
N LYS A 57 3.87 23.11 8.34
CA LYS A 57 4.44 23.64 7.09
C LYS A 57 5.93 23.31 6.94
N LYS A 58 6.62 23.09 8.07
CA LYS A 58 8.06 22.82 8.11
C LYS A 58 8.38 21.34 8.10
N PHE A 59 7.39 20.44 8.11
CA PHE A 59 7.62 19.00 8.15
C PHE A 59 8.40 18.45 6.95
N TYR A 60 8.63 19.26 5.91
CA TYR A 60 9.35 18.90 4.68
C TYR A 60 10.66 19.67 4.55
N ASP A 61 11.01 20.51 5.52
CA ASP A 61 12.28 21.22 5.53
C ASP A 61 13.43 20.22 5.72
N GLU A 62 14.59 20.53 5.13
CA GLU A 62 15.82 19.73 5.22
C GLU A 62 16.22 19.43 6.68
N ASN A 63 15.87 20.31 7.61
CA ASN A 63 16.08 20.14 9.05
C ASN A 63 15.43 18.88 9.64
N PHE A 64 14.46 18.27 8.95
CA PHE A 64 13.82 17.02 9.34
C PHE A 64 14.26 15.81 8.52
N HIS A 65 15.18 15.97 7.54
CA HIS A 65 15.65 14.84 6.73
C HIS A 65 16.20 13.71 7.60
N SER A 66 17.06 14.01 8.57
CA SER A 66 17.60 13.01 9.49
C SER A 66 16.52 12.28 10.29
N TYR A 67 15.45 13.00 10.70
CA TYR A 67 14.30 12.42 11.37
C TYR A 67 13.59 11.41 10.46
N TYR A 68 13.27 11.78 9.21
CA TYR A 68 12.56 10.89 8.30
C TYR A 68 13.43 9.76 7.76
N GLN A 69 14.74 9.97 7.60
CA GLN A 69 15.69 8.90 7.29
C GLN A 69 15.71 7.85 8.40
N GLN A 70 15.68 8.28 9.67
CA GLN A 70 15.57 7.34 10.78
C GLN A 70 14.22 6.62 10.78
N ARG A 71 13.13 7.33 10.44
CA ARG A 71 11.80 6.71 10.32
C ARG A 71 11.66 5.75 9.15
N GLY A 72 12.35 6.00 8.03
CA GLY A 72 12.36 5.13 6.86
C GLY A 72 12.78 3.70 7.20
N LYS A 73 13.75 3.56 8.11
CA LYS A 73 14.29 2.27 8.59
C LYS A 73 13.29 1.42 9.38
N ASP A 74 12.12 1.97 9.70
CA ASP A 74 11.06 1.23 10.39
C ASP A 74 10.15 0.47 9.44
N TYR A 75 10.29 0.75 8.16
CA TYR A 75 9.51 0.18 7.10
C TYR A 75 10.34 -0.84 6.34
N GLU A 76 9.73 -1.97 6.05
CA GLU A 76 10.27 -3.01 5.19
C GLU A 76 9.28 -3.19 4.05
N PHE A 77 9.75 -3.20 2.79
CA PHE A 77 8.88 -3.53 1.68
C PHE A 77 8.52 -5.01 1.71
N LEU A 78 7.22 -5.28 1.61
CA LEU A 78 6.68 -6.64 1.46
C LEU A 78 6.30 -6.91 0.01
N HIS A 79 5.62 -5.94 -0.61
CA HIS A 79 5.16 -6.03 -1.98
C HIS A 79 5.39 -4.71 -2.70
N TYR A 80 5.69 -4.82 -3.98
CA TYR A 80 5.75 -3.70 -4.89
C TYR A 80 5.26 -4.12 -6.26
N TRP A 81 4.48 -3.26 -6.91
CA TRP A 81 3.97 -3.49 -8.25
C TRP A 81 3.80 -2.15 -8.96
N ILE A 82 4.11 -2.10 -10.25
CA ILE A 82 3.89 -0.92 -11.09
C ILE A 82 2.85 -1.31 -12.15
N ASP A 83 1.78 -0.54 -12.23
CA ASP A 83 0.74 -0.78 -13.23
C ASP A 83 1.07 -0.20 -14.60
N ASN A 84 0.18 -0.44 -15.57
CA ASN A 84 0.36 0.01 -16.95
C ASN A 84 0.24 1.55 -17.09
N GLU A 85 -0.24 2.25 -16.06
CA GLU A 85 -0.37 3.71 -16.00
C GLU A 85 0.77 4.35 -15.19
N HIS A 86 1.82 3.58 -14.85
CA HIS A 86 2.95 4.00 -14.01
C HIS A 86 2.55 4.37 -12.57
N VAL A 87 1.44 3.84 -12.07
CA VAL A 87 1.07 3.92 -10.66
C VAL A 87 1.83 2.84 -9.90
N HIS A 88 2.55 3.28 -8.87
CA HIS A 88 3.31 2.43 -7.97
C HIS A 88 2.41 2.00 -6.81
N HIS A 89 2.16 0.71 -6.68
CA HIS A 89 1.46 0.10 -5.55
C HIS A 89 2.48 -0.54 -4.62
N PHE A 90 2.31 -0.35 -3.32
CA PHE A 90 3.24 -0.87 -2.33
C PHE A 90 2.54 -1.45 -1.11
N SER A 91 3.21 -2.40 -0.46
CA SER A 91 2.90 -2.84 0.90
C SER A 91 4.18 -2.82 1.74
N LEU A 92 4.06 -2.31 2.97
CA LEU A 92 5.14 -2.19 3.93
C LEU A 92 4.78 -2.89 5.22
N LEU A 93 5.77 -3.52 5.85
CA LEU A 93 5.73 -3.87 7.26
C LEU A 93 6.36 -2.73 8.06
N LYS A 94 5.62 -2.19 9.03
CA LYS A 94 6.09 -1.12 9.91
C LYS A 94 6.29 -1.63 11.33
N LYS A 95 7.46 -1.38 11.91
CA LYS A 95 7.76 -1.66 13.33
C LYS A 95 7.16 -0.62 14.28
N GLU A 96 6.47 -1.06 15.34
CA GLU A 96 5.91 -0.17 16.37
C GLU A 96 6.83 -0.02 17.59
N TYR A 97 7.56 1.10 17.66
CA TYR A 97 8.56 1.39 18.71
C TYR A 97 8.10 1.31 20.16
N LYS A 98 6.80 1.51 20.42
CA LYS A 98 6.26 1.56 21.79
C LYS A 98 5.65 0.26 22.25
N SER A 99 5.75 -0.81 21.45
CA SER A 99 5.24 -2.11 21.83
C SER A 99 6.29 -2.87 22.64
N LEU A 100 5.94 -3.23 23.87
CA LEU A 100 6.71 -4.20 24.67
C LEU A 100 6.79 -5.59 23.99
N HIS A 101 5.91 -5.86 23.02
CA HIS A 101 5.73 -7.18 22.42
C HIS A 101 6.12 -7.23 20.93
N ASN A 102 7.03 -6.36 20.48
CA ASN A 102 7.54 -6.32 19.09
C ASN A 102 6.41 -6.37 18.03
N LYS A 103 5.44 -5.47 18.17
CA LYS A 103 4.29 -5.43 17.26
C LYS A 103 4.63 -4.70 15.96
N HIS A 104 3.99 -5.13 14.88
CA HIS A 104 4.10 -4.54 13.56
C HIS A 104 2.71 -4.24 12.99
N ARG A 105 2.69 -3.36 11.99
CA ARG A 105 1.51 -3.10 11.16
C ARG A 105 1.87 -3.31 9.70
N ALA A 106 0.95 -3.90 8.96
CA ALA A 106 0.96 -3.84 7.51
C ALA A 106 0.31 -2.55 7.04
N ILE A 107 0.88 -1.97 5.99
CA ILE A 107 0.50 -0.69 5.44
C ILE A 107 0.55 -0.82 3.92
N ALA A 108 -0.48 -0.37 3.21
CA ALA A 108 -0.40 -0.27 1.76
C ALA A 108 -0.93 1.08 1.25
N GLY A 109 -0.49 1.42 0.05
CA GLY A 109 -0.92 2.61 -0.66
C GLY A 109 -0.46 2.58 -2.10
N ARG A 110 -0.60 3.72 -2.74
CA ARG A 110 -0.07 3.96 -4.08
C ARG A 110 0.46 5.38 -4.23
N PHE A 111 1.26 5.58 -5.26
CA PHE A 111 1.74 6.89 -5.67
C PHE A 111 2.15 6.89 -7.15
N THR A 112 2.38 8.08 -7.70
CA THR A 112 3.13 8.25 -8.95
C THR A 112 4.48 8.89 -8.64
N LEU A 113 5.44 8.81 -9.56
CA LEU A 113 6.68 9.56 -9.48
C LEU A 113 6.65 10.71 -10.48
N ASN A 114 7.19 11.86 -10.09
CA ASN A 114 7.43 12.96 -11.02
C ASN A 114 8.76 12.79 -11.76
N ASP A 115 9.08 13.73 -12.66
CA ASP A 115 10.31 13.72 -13.48
C ASP A 115 11.61 13.73 -12.64
N GLN A 116 11.54 14.11 -11.37
CA GLN A 116 12.67 14.11 -10.43
C GLN A 116 12.67 12.87 -9.51
N ASN A 117 11.95 11.80 -9.86
CA ASN A 117 11.79 10.58 -9.06
C ASN A 117 11.27 10.84 -7.63
N SER A 118 10.48 11.89 -7.46
CA SER A 118 9.84 12.23 -6.19
C SER A 118 8.39 11.77 -6.18
N ILE A 119 7.92 11.26 -5.04
CA ILE A 119 6.54 10.80 -4.84
C ILE A 119 5.55 11.96 -5.04
N GLU A 120 4.59 11.73 -5.92
CA GLU A 120 3.43 12.56 -6.22
C GLU A 120 2.14 11.72 -6.15
N ASN A 121 0.97 12.37 -6.04
CA ASN A 121 -0.35 11.72 -6.02
C ASN A 121 -0.46 10.55 -5.02
N PHE A 122 0.14 10.71 -3.85
CA PHE A 122 0.14 9.70 -2.80
C PHE A 122 -1.27 9.45 -2.27
N ASP A 123 -1.69 8.18 -2.30
CA ASP A 123 -2.95 7.70 -1.76
C ASP A 123 -2.70 6.54 -0.81
N TYR A 124 -3.50 6.49 0.26
CA TYR A 124 -3.25 5.60 1.37
C TYR A 124 -4.39 4.64 1.60
N TYR A 125 -4.14 3.37 1.29
CA TYR A 125 -5.19 2.36 1.27
C TYR A 125 -5.58 1.93 2.67
N TYR A 126 -4.62 1.48 3.49
CA TYR A 126 -4.96 0.96 4.81
C TYR A 126 -3.79 0.86 5.79
N TRP A 127 -4.15 0.72 7.07
CA TRP A 127 -3.33 0.19 8.17
C TRP A 127 -3.96 -1.07 8.73
N SER A 128 -3.17 -2.11 8.97
CA SER A 128 -3.60 -3.24 9.79
C SER A 128 -3.56 -2.90 11.27
N PRO A 129 -4.23 -3.70 12.13
CA PRO A 129 -3.99 -3.70 13.56
C PRO A 129 -2.51 -3.94 13.91
N ALA A 130 -2.07 -3.45 15.07
CA ALA A 130 -0.73 -3.74 15.60
C ALA A 130 -0.69 -5.16 16.19
N ILE A 131 -0.08 -6.09 15.47
CA ILE A 131 -0.05 -7.53 15.77
C ILE A 131 1.37 -8.09 15.64
N GLN A 132 1.54 -9.41 15.80
CA GLN A 132 2.84 -10.04 15.65
C GLN A 132 3.35 -9.90 14.20
N PRO A 133 4.68 -9.83 13.98
CA PRO A 133 5.24 -9.58 12.65
C PRO A 133 4.72 -10.54 11.58
N GLU A 134 4.68 -11.83 11.87
CA GLU A 134 4.23 -12.85 10.91
C GLU A 134 2.74 -12.73 10.56
N ASP A 135 1.91 -12.38 11.55
CA ASP A 135 0.49 -12.15 11.30
C ASP A 135 0.27 -10.86 10.50
N ALA A 136 1.06 -9.82 10.77
CA ALA A 136 1.04 -8.60 9.97
C ALA A 136 1.46 -8.87 8.51
N ARG A 137 2.47 -9.70 8.27
CA ARG A 137 2.85 -10.13 6.90
C ARG A 137 1.71 -10.88 6.21
N LYS A 138 1.03 -11.81 6.90
CA LYS A 138 -0.14 -12.50 6.33
C LYS A 138 -1.24 -11.53 5.94
N VAL A 139 -1.58 -10.58 6.83
CA VAL A 139 -2.55 -9.51 6.52
C VAL A 139 -2.09 -8.69 5.32
N ALA A 140 -0.79 -8.38 5.22
CA ALA A 140 -0.23 -7.66 4.08
C ALA A 140 -0.47 -8.41 2.77
N ASN A 141 -0.18 -9.70 2.73
CA ASN A 141 -0.37 -10.54 1.54
C ASN A 141 -1.86 -10.57 1.15
N ASP A 142 -2.74 -10.93 2.09
CA ASP A 142 -4.18 -11.07 1.84
C ASP A 142 -4.81 -9.77 1.33
N VAL A 143 -4.44 -8.64 1.93
CA VAL A 143 -4.97 -7.32 1.54
C VAL A 143 -4.37 -6.85 0.22
N PHE A 144 -3.09 -7.13 -0.04
CA PHE A 144 -2.44 -6.71 -1.29
C PHE A 144 -2.98 -7.46 -2.50
N ASP A 145 -3.29 -8.75 -2.37
CA ASP A 145 -3.98 -9.51 -3.41
C ASP A 145 -5.33 -8.91 -3.78
N GLU A 146 -6.09 -8.43 -2.80
CA GLU A 146 -7.36 -7.73 -3.04
C GLU A 146 -7.13 -6.37 -3.72
N ILE A 147 -6.11 -5.62 -3.31
CA ILE A 147 -5.71 -4.37 -3.96
C ILE A 147 -5.37 -4.61 -5.44
N LEU A 148 -4.67 -5.68 -5.77
CA LEU A 148 -4.31 -5.97 -7.16
C LEU A 148 -5.55 -6.26 -8.02
N LYS A 149 -6.55 -6.93 -7.46
CA LYS A 149 -7.80 -7.27 -8.15
C LYS A 149 -8.73 -6.07 -8.32
N GLU A 150 -8.93 -5.29 -7.27
CA GLU A 150 -9.99 -4.27 -7.22
C GLU A 150 -9.47 -2.83 -7.23
N LYS A 151 -8.14 -2.64 -7.21
CA LYS A 151 -7.47 -1.34 -7.03
C LYS A 151 -7.98 -0.56 -5.81
N SER A 152 -8.46 -1.29 -4.79
CA SER A 152 -9.22 -0.76 -3.67
C SER A 152 -9.28 -1.76 -2.53
N VAL A 153 -9.34 -1.28 -1.28
CA VAL A 153 -9.57 -2.08 -0.07
C VAL A 153 -11.01 -2.02 0.43
N LYS A 154 -11.93 -1.39 -0.31
CA LYS A 154 -13.31 -1.12 0.14
C LYS A 154 -14.08 -2.38 0.57
N LYS A 155 -13.87 -3.52 -0.11
CA LYS A 155 -14.52 -4.79 0.23
C LYS A 155 -14.10 -5.33 1.60
N LEU A 156 -12.96 -4.89 2.11
CA LEU A 156 -12.40 -5.27 3.40
C LEU A 156 -12.79 -4.29 4.52
N TYR A 157 -13.53 -3.22 4.22
CA TYR A 157 -13.98 -2.28 5.24
C TYR A 157 -14.87 -2.98 6.27
N GLY A 158 -14.53 -2.80 7.55
CA GLY A 158 -15.21 -3.48 8.66
C GLY A 158 -14.55 -4.79 9.11
N ARG A 159 -13.62 -5.35 8.33
CA ARG A 159 -12.76 -6.47 8.75
C ARG A 159 -11.66 -5.99 9.69
N LYS A 160 -12.02 -5.76 10.96
CA LYS A 160 -11.12 -5.22 12.00
C LYS A 160 -9.90 -6.10 12.30
N ASP A 161 -9.94 -7.36 11.90
CA ASP A 161 -8.82 -8.28 11.94
C ASP A 161 -7.75 -7.96 10.88
N LEU A 162 -8.14 -7.32 9.76
CA LEU A 162 -7.28 -6.98 8.64
C LEU A 162 -6.98 -5.47 8.54
N ILE A 163 -8.00 -4.63 8.77
CA ILE A 163 -7.97 -3.19 8.57
C ILE A 163 -8.41 -2.45 9.84
N ASP A 164 -7.49 -1.68 10.42
CA ASP A 164 -7.75 -0.74 11.52
C ASP A 164 -8.19 0.63 10.98
N PHE A 165 -7.55 1.08 9.89
CA PHE A 165 -7.88 2.30 9.16
C PHE A 165 -7.79 2.08 7.65
N PRO A 166 -8.69 2.65 6.82
CA PRO A 166 -9.87 3.42 7.20
C PRO A 166 -10.94 2.56 7.88
N ASN A 167 -11.77 3.20 8.69
CA ASN A 167 -12.98 2.63 9.26
C ASN A 167 -14.16 3.61 9.13
N LYS A 168 -15.37 3.22 9.55
CA LYS A 168 -16.58 4.04 9.37
C LYS A 168 -16.45 5.49 9.88
N ASP A 169 -15.65 5.70 10.92
CA ASP A 169 -15.47 6.99 11.60
C ASP A 169 -14.16 7.69 11.21
N THR A 170 -13.40 7.16 10.25
CA THR A 170 -12.10 7.73 9.86
C THR A 170 -11.92 7.79 8.35
N PHE A 171 -11.32 8.89 7.90
CA PHE A 171 -10.91 9.07 6.51
C PHE A 171 -9.51 9.69 6.46
N TYR A 172 -8.82 9.52 5.33
CA TYR A 172 -7.53 10.15 5.11
C TYR A 172 -7.74 11.57 4.57
N ASP A 173 -7.35 12.58 5.34
CA ASP A 173 -7.29 13.97 4.88
C ASP A 173 -6.00 14.13 4.07
N ALA A 174 -6.11 14.09 2.74
CA ALA A 174 -4.96 14.19 1.84
C ALA A 174 -4.22 15.54 1.95
N PRO A 175 -4.90 16.71 2.01
CA PRO A 175 -4.23 17.99 2.29
C PRO A 175 -3.40 18.00 3.58
N GLN A 176 -3.94 17.43 4.67
CA GLN A 176 -3.25 17.41 5.97
C GLN A 176 -2.38 16.15 6.17
N ARG A 177 -2.42 15.21 5.22
CA ARG A 177 -1.73 13.93 5.19
C ARG A 177 -1.85 13.15 6.49
N LYS A 178 -3.07 13.03 7.01
CA LYS A 178 -3.36 12.32 8.27
C LYS A 178 -4.71 11.64 8.24
N TRP A 179 -4.83 10.58 9.03
CA TRP A 179 -6.13 10.01 9.38
C TRP A 179 -6.88 10.97 10.31
N VAL A 180 -8.10 11.35 9.93
CA VAL A 180 -8.99 12.22 10.69
C VAL A 180 -10.17 11.41 11.18
N TYR A 181 -10.52 11.58 12.45
CA TYR A 181 -11.72 11.03 13.03
C TYR A 181 -12.90 11.97 12.75
N GLN A 182 -13.89 11.49 12.00
CA GLN A 182 -15.17 12.14 11.81
C GLN A 182 -16.28 11.10 12.00
N PRO A 183 -16.92 11.08 13.18
CA PRO A 183 -18.02 10.16 13.43
C PRO A 183 -19.19 10.47 12.49
N ASP A 184 -19.96 9.44 12.12
CA ASP A 184 -21.07 9.56 11.16
C ASP A 184 -22.10 10.64 11.54
N THR A 185 -22.24 10.96 12.83
CA THR A 185 -23.10 12.06 13.33
C THR A 185 -22.67 13.45 12.85
N LEU A 186 -21.41 13.65 12.46
CA LEU A 186 -20.90 14.92 11.93
C LEU A 186 -20.85 14.96 10.40
N LYS A 187 -21.05 13.84 9.69
CA LYS A 187 -21.10 13.84 8.21
C LYS A 187 -22.39 14.48 7.67
N GLN A 188 -23.47 14.42 8.44
CA GLN A 188 -24.77 15.01 8.08
C GLN A 188 -24.81 16.55 8.16
N LEU A 189 -23.82 17.19 8.79
CA LEU A 189 -23.78 18.65 8.97
C LEU A 189 -23.02 19.38 7.83
N PHE A 190 -22.38 18.63 6.93
CA PHE A 190 -21.53 19.18 5.86
C PHE A 190 -21.86 18.60 4.47
N GLN A 191 -23.03 17.96 4.32
CA GLN A 191 -23.67 17.69 3.03
C GLN A 191 -24.78 18.72 2.79
#